data_AF-A0A0M4G2J1-F1
#
_entry.id   AF-A0A0M4G2J1-F1
#
_cell.length_a   1.000
_cell.length_b   1.000
_cell.length_c   1.000
_cell.angle_alpha   90.00
_cell.angle_beta   90.00
_cell.angle_gamma   90.00
#
_symmetry.space_group_name_H-M   'P 1'
#
loop_
_entity.id
_entity.type
_entity.pdbx_description
1 polymer ?
#
loop_
_entity_poly.entity_id
_entity_poly.type
_entity_poly.pdbx_seq_one_letter_code
_entity_poly.pdbx_strand_id
1 'polypeptide(L)' 'MREISGLKKYKFYLVFQGGKELAFETNTDIRTAKREFVNGNIFVTTENKYTINISQLKSLKVKILQ' A
#
# COMPACT_ATOMS: atom_id res chain seq x y z
N MET A 1 -23.05 -5.09 -18.83
CA MET A 1 -22.06 -4.50 -17.90
C MET A 1 -20.74 -5.21 -18.13
N ARG A 2 -19.69 -4.47 -18.52
CA ARG A 2 -18.40 -5.01 -18.96
C ARG A 2 -17.51 -5.40 -17.77
N GLU A 3 -17.04 -6.63 -17.84
CA GLU A 3 -15.82 -7.26 -17.30
C GLU A 3 -15.45 -6.99 -15.83
N ILE A 4 -15.64 -8.02 -15.01
CA ILE A 4 -14.86 -8.27 -13.79
C ILE A 4 -13.43 -8.58 -14.24
N SER A 5 -12.65 -7.54 -14.59
CA SER A 5 -11.20 -7.68 -14.58
C SER A 5 -10.85 -8.04 -13.13
N GLY A 6 -10.31 -9.25 -12.90
CA GLY A 6 -9.98 -9.71 -11.55
C GLY A 6 -9.26 -8.60 -10.77
N LEU A 7 -9.69 -8.36 -9.54
CA LEU A 7 -9.06 -7.36 -8.67
C LEU A 7 -7.59 -7.74 -8.56
N LYS A 8 -6.71 -6.93 -9.20
CA LYS A 8 -5.27 -7.18 -9.20
C LYS A 8 -4.79 -7.29 -7.77
N LYS A 9 -4.20 -8.42 -7.43
CA LYS A 9 -3.62 -8.61 -6.11
C LYS A 9 -2.15 -8.17 -6.11
N TYR A 10 -1.74 -7.49 -5.05
CA TYR A 10 -0.40 -6.98 -4.85
C TYR A 10 0.19 -7.57 -3.57
N LYS A 11 1.49 -7.86 -3.60
CA LYS A 11 2.29 -8.14 -2.41
C LYS A 11 3.31 -7.03 -2.21
N PHE A 12 3.17 -6.29 -1.12
CA PHE A 12 4.08 -5.23 -0.75
C PHE A 12 5.10 -5.71 0.28
N TYR A 13 6.32 -5.22 0.13
CA TYR A 13 7.38 -5.30 1.13
C TYR A 13 7.86 -3.88 1.40
N LEU A 14 7.62 -3.42 2.62
CA LEU A 14 7.86 -2.05 3.07
C LEU A 14 8.98 -2.05 4.09
N VAL A 15 9.89 -1.09 3.96
CA VAL A 15 10.89 -0.78 4.98
C VAL A 15 10.67 0.67 5.40
N PHE A 16 10.45 0.90 6.69
CA PHE A 16 10.23 2.22 7.26
C PHE A 16 11.54 2.88 7.71
N GLN A 17 11.52 4.20 7.84
CA GLN A 17 12.54 4.96 8.57
C GLN A 17 12.64 4.37 9.98
N GLY A 18 13.85 4.00 10.41
CA GLY A 18 14.09 3.25 11.65
C GLY A 18 14.18 1.72 11.49
N GLY A 19 14.08 1.19 10.26
CA GLY A 19 14.42 -0.21 9.96
C GLY A 19 13.31 -1.24 10.23
N LYS A 20 12.11 -0.80 10.63
CA LYS A 20 10.95 -1.69 10.73
C LYS A 20 10.51 -2.15 9.34
N GLU A 21 10.12 -3.41 9.23
CA GLU A 21 9.69 -4.02 7.97
C GLU A 21 8.24 -4.51 8.07
N LEU A 22 7.51 -4.44 6.96
CA LEU A 22 6.15 -4.97 6.84
C LEU A 22 5.95 -5.60 5.47
N ALA A 23 5.47 -6.84 5.44
CA ALA A 23 5.06 -7.51 4.22
C ALA A 23 3.58 -7.88 4.30
N PHE A 24 2.79 -7.54 3.28
CA PHE A 24 1.37 -7.85 3.26
C PHE A 24 0.82 -7.91 1.83
N GLU A 25 -0.34 -8.55 1.69
CA GLU A 25 -1.07 -8.64 0.43
C GLU A 25 -2.34 -7.79 0.47
N THR A 26 -2.68 -7.18 -0.67
CA THR A 26 -3.83 -6.29 -0.81
C THR A 26 -4.22 -6.17 -2.28
N ASN A 27 -5.49 -5.86 -2.54
CA ASN A 27 -6.01 -5.49 -3.85
C ASN A 27 -5.87 -3.99 -4.13
N THR A 28 -5.47 -3.19 -3.13
CA THR A 28 -5.18 -1.76 -3.28
C THR A 28 -3.72 -1.54 -3.65
N ASP A 29 -3.47 -0.90 -4.80
CA ASP A 29 -2.13 -0.42 -5.12
C ASP A 29 -1.79 0.83 -4.31
N ILE A 30 -1.04 0.66 -3.22
CA ILE A 30 -0.71 1.79 -2.31
C ILE A 30 0.14 2.88 -2.99
N ARG A 31 0.71 2.62 -4.17
CA ARG A 31 1.48 3.61 -4.94
C ARG A 31 0.57 4.69 -5.54
N THR A 32 -0.64 4.31 -5.94
CA THR A 32 -1.61 5.17 -6.64
C THR A 32 -2.90 5.42 -5.85
N ALA A 33 -3.13 4.67 -4.77
CA ALA A 33 -4.29 4.85 -3.90
C ALA A 33 -4.41 6.29 -3.35
N LYS A 34 -5.66 6.65 -3.00
CA LYS A 34 -6.00 7.96 -2.40
C LYS A 34 -5.11 8.23 -1.20
N ARG A 35 -4.55 9.44 -1.17
CA ARG A 35 -3.66 9.92 -0.12
C ARG A 35 -4.44 10.74 0.89
N GLU A 36 -4.24 10.46 2.16
CA GLU A 36 -4.81 11.21 3.27
C GLU A 36 -3.71 11.98 3.99
N PHE A 37 -3.90 13.28 4.14
CA PHE A 37 -2.95 14.15 4.82
C PHE A 37 -3.42 14.36 6.26
N VAL A 38 -2.64 13.86 7.23
CA VAL A 38 -2.97 13.94 8.65
C VAL A 38 -1.72 14.37 9.40
N ASN A 39 -1.80 15.49 10.13
CA ASN A 39 -0.69 16.02 10.95
C ASN A 39 0.65 16.07 10.17
N GLY A 40 0.62 16.61 8.94
CA GLY A 40 1.79 16.74 8.07
C GLY A 40 2.33 15.43 7.47
N ASN A 41 1.69 14.29 7.73
CA ASN A 41 2.07 12.99 7.18
C ASN A 41 1.10 12.56 6.08
N ILE A 42 1.53 11.60 5.26
CA ILE A 42 0.74 11.09 4.14
C ILE A 42 0.43 9.61 4.38
N PHE A 43 -0.86 9.29 4.44
CA PHE A 43 -1.35 7.94 4.70
C PHE A 43 -2.08 7.36 3.49
N VAL A 44 -2.05 6.04 3.40
CA VAL A 44 -2.89 5.24 2.51
C VAL A 44 -3.58 4.18 3.35
N THR A 45 -4.89 4.07 3.18
CA THR A 45 -5.68 2.97 3.76
C THR A 45 -6.01 1.96 2.66
N THR A 46 -5.85 0.68 2.99
CA THR A 46 -6.14 -0.45 2.11
C THR A 46 -7.50 -1.08 2.45
N GLU A 47 -8.07 -1.86 1.54
CA GLU A 47 -9.31 -2.60 1.81
C GLU A 47 -9.18 -3.60 2.96
N ASN A 48 -7.95 -4.07 3.22
CA ASN A 48 -7.60 -4.96 4.33
C ASN A 48 -7.41 -4.20 5.66
N LYS A 49 -7.84 -2.93 5.73
CA LYS A 49 -7.79 -2.06 6.92
C LYS A 49 -6.37 -1.79 7.45
N TYR A 50 -5.35 -1.99 6.64
CA TYR A 50 -4.03 -1.41 6.94
C TYR A 50 -4.05 0.07 6.61
N THR A 51 -3.63 0.90 7.57
CA THR A 51 -3.33 2.33 7.35
C THR A 51 -1.82 2.51 7.40
N ILE A 52 -1.22 2.84 6.27
CA ILE A 52 0.22 2.92 6.08
C ILE A 52 0.64 4.38 6.01
N ASN A 53 1.54 4.80 6.89
CA ASN A 53 2.20 6.10 6.77
C ASN A 53 3.30 6.01 5.70
N ILE A 54 3.02 6.48 4.49
CA ILE A 54 3.98 6.36 3.37
C ILE A 54 5.08 7.41 3.42
N SER A 55 4.92 8.52 4.17
CA SER A 55 5.99 9.52 4.36
C SER A 55 7.17 8.95 5.16
N GLN A 56 6.92 7.89 5.93
CA GLN A 56 7.91 7.18 6.74
C GLN A 56 8.53 5.99 6.00
N LEU A 57 8.24 5.77 4.72
CA LEU A 57 8.88 4.70 3.97
C LEU A 57 10.31 5.08 3.58
N LYS A 58 11.24 4.19 3.91
CA LYS A 58 12.62 4.20 3.39
C LYS A 58 12.68 3.48 2.05
N SER A 59 11.97 2.36 1.90
CA SER A 59 11.85 1.65 0.63
C SER A 59 10.52 0.92 0.50
N LEU A 60 10.08 0.74 -0.74
CA LEU A 60 8.89 0.00 -1.10
C LEU A 60 9.23 -0.92 -2.28
N LYS A 61 8.94 -2.21 -2.13
CA LYS A 61 8.93 -3.19 -3.22
C LYS A 61 7.53 -3.75 -3.37
N VAL A 62 7.14 -4.03 -4.61
CA VAL A 62 5.82 -4.59 -4.95
C VAL A 62 5.98 -5.72 -5.94
N LYS A 63 5.22 -6.79 -5.73
CA LYS A 63 5.01 -7.87 -6.69
C LYS A 63 3.53 -7.91 -7.04
N ILE A 64 3.21 -7.90 -8.33
CA ILE A 64 1.84 -8.11 -8.82
C ILE A 64 1.61 -9.62 -8.83
N LEU A 65 0.51 -10.07 -8.22
CA LEU A 65 0.18 -11.48 -8.02
C LEU A 65 -0.89 -12.02 -8.97
N GLN A 66 -1.51 -11.16 -9.79
CA GLN A 66 -2.70 -11.36 -10.65
C GLN A 66 -4.01 -10.97 -9.98
#